data_AF-A0A238BWN5-F1
#
_entry.id   AF-A0A238BWN5-F1
#
_cell.length_a   1.000
_cell.length_b   1.000
_cell.length_c   1.000
_cell.angle_alpha   90.00
_cell.angle_beta   90.00
_cell.angle_gamma   90.00
#
_symmetry.space_group_name_H-M   'P 1'
#
loop_
_entity.id
_entity.type
_entity.pdbx_description
1 polymer ?
#
loop_
_entity_poly.entity_id
_entity_poly.type
_entity_poly.pdbx_seq_one_letter_code
_entity_poly.pdbx_strand_id
1 'polypeptide(L)'
;MFLSAVKKCCNTFACTSAVAAGTTSYPSLHSQSNSVAFDQCHSIDACQKTKPSFKRSSDGLQNERLKLPPTKDSPEYLKNEKSLILKENSGHPVKQNLTQSGSRKEFYLRENEVKIARNTGIGIGDEKLETYLMNALLSKSPDKSTLNGMNIAVFDLHSRRFAERLLNAGVSNLSIVETSQYEAQKAKEYAGKMRKKRGLIVGAYRANMESLFPLCTRKKQAQFPAKLLFANQQIMRNAVNPFALRRGNTAQINDESGSKQRFAPIIIGCLPTASQQSNMLTSLIFNLIMHLCAVKKDTMFQYGAVQLITFLSAGNFVLTTCAIDPNMQFVSNGSKHRSWLLNKLFTIRPISGYSGFPRDTFSPSFPLPKSLPYEKKFNLTGISNENLYGVIVEPRNEIEICNLNSLISSDEEILMKYAFWIIFTGKMTAKTKVAQKLREWFPKASINLSSVVGSDAKVADLKLEDFDQMFNLLHMELNDDFTYISELRNFYAHFRPTTENAKFAD
;
A
#
# COMPACT_ATOMS: atom_id res chain seq x y z
N MET A 1 27.66 19.92 -48.82
CA MET A 1 28.92 20.67 -48.66
C MET A 1 29.31 20.54 -47.18
N PHE A 2 30.27 19.67 -46.85
CA PHE A 2 31.71 20.00 -46.64
C PHE A 2 31.90 20.96 -45.44
N LEU A 3 32.37 20.50 -44.27
CA LEU A 3 33.79 20.34 -43.81
C LEU A 3 34.46 21.70 -43.49
N SER A 4 35.30 21.89 -42.45
CA SER A 4 35.81 21.08 -41.32
C SER A 4 36.04 22.04 -40.11
N ALA A 5 36.64 21.78 -38.93
CA ALA A 5 37.42 20.70 -38.28
C ALA A 5 37.04 20.69 -36.75
N VAL A 6 37.39 19.80 -35.81
CA VAL A 6 38.53 18.90 -35.50
C VAL A 6 39.81 19.56 -34.94
N LYS A 7 40.08 19.33 -33.64
CA LYS A 7 41.45 19.27 -33.09
C LYS A 7 41.52 18.18 -32.01
N LYS A 8 42.56 17.35 -32.05
CA LYS A 8 42.78 16.20 -31.13
C LYS A 8 43.59 16.63 -29.90
N CYS A 9 43.44 15.87 -28.81
CA CYS A 9 44.59 15.23 -28.17
C CYS A 9 44.21 13.82 -27.73
N CYS A 10 45.19 12.93 -27.68
CA CYS A 10 45.03 11.53 -27.30
C CYS A 10 45.91 11.23 -26.09
N ASN A 11 45.60 10.17 -25.34
CA ASN A 11 46.60 9.12 -25.17
C ASN A 11 45.94 7.78 -24.89
N THR A 12 46.51 6.75 -25.52
CA THR A 12 46.13 5.35 -25.37
C THR A 12 47.14 4.63 -24.49
N PHE A 13 46.70 3.64 -23.73
CA PHE A 13 47.41 2.37 -23.68
C PHE A 13 46.41 1.23 -23.55
N ALA A 14 46.74 0.10 -24.18
CA ALA A 14 45.96 -1.13 -24.13
C ALA A 14 46.93 -2.30 -23.92
N CYS A 15 46.45 -3.37 -23.27
CA CYS A 15 47.05 -4.70 -23.33
C CYS A 15 45.95 -5.75 -23.25
N THR A 16 46.17 -6.89 -23.89
CA THR A 16 45.15 -7.89 -24.21
C THR A 16 45.63 -9.31 -23.90
N SER A 17 44.83 -10.09 -23.16
CA SER A 17 44.77 -11.56 -23.23
C SER A 17 43.78 -12.10 -22.17
N ALA A 18 43.40 -13.38 -22.17
CA ALA A 18 42.76 -14.18 -23.23
C ALA A 18 42.37 -15.56 -22.63
N VAL A 19 41.10 -15.92 -22.77
CA VAL A 19 40.51 -17.29 -22.83
C VAL A 19 41.30 -18.49 -22.28
N ALA A 20 40.76 -19.17 -21.26
CA ALA A 20 40.67 -20.64 -21.19
C ALA A 20 39.64 -21.10 -20.14
N ALA A 21 39.19 -22.36 -20.21
CA ALA A 21 38.33 -23.02 -19.21
C ALA A 21 38.90 -24.40 -18.82
N GLY A 22 38.59 -24.90 -17.62
CA GLY A 22 39.09 -26.20 -17.15
C GLY A 22 38.41 -26.69 -15.87
N THR A 23 38.05 -27.98 -15.85
CA THR A 23 37.21 -28.66 -14.84
C THR A 23 37.98 -29.29 -13.67
N THR A 24 37.42 -29.13 -12.45
CA THR A 24 37.36 -30.10 -11.32
C THR A 24 38.58 -30.95 -10.90
N SER A 25 39.00 -30.81 -9.64
CA SER A 25 39.20 -31.95 -8.70
C SER A 25 39.43 -31.51 -7.23
N TYR A 26 39.04 -32.40 -6.31
CA TYR A 26 39.45 -32.50 -4.88
C TYR A 26 40.44 -33.70 -4.76
N PRO A 27 41.18 -33.98 -3.64
CA PRO A 27 40.85 -33.66 -2.25
C PRO A 27 41.99 -33.23 -1.28
N SER A 28 41.56 -32.97 -0.04
CA SER A 28 42.25 -32.77 1.26
C SER A 28 43.61 -33.42 1.56
N LEU A 29 44.42 -32.78 2.44
CA LEU A 29 44.74 -33.32 3.79
C LEU A 29 45.33 -32.28 4.80
N HIS A 30 45.61 -32.75 6.03
CA HIS A 30 45.92 -32.04 7.29
C HIS A 30 47.23 -31.21 7.42
N SER A 31 47.17 -30.17 8.26
CA SER A 31 48.00 -29.95 9.49
C SER A 31 47.39 -28.79 10.32
N GLN A 32 47.20 -28.89 11.66
CA GLN A 32 48.14 -28.60 12.77
C GLN A 32 48.72 -27.15 12.79
N SER A 33 48.81 -26.42 13.91
CA SER A 33 48.27 -26.61 15.28
C SER A 33 48.31 -25.33 16.15
N ASN A 34 47.73 -25.43 17.35
CA ASN A 34 47.85 -24.63 18.60
C ASN A 34 46.62 -23.73 18.90
N SER A 35 45.90 -23.81 20.04
CA SER A 35 46.26 -23.79 21.49
C SER A 35 46.97 -22.48 21.89
N VAL A 36 46.67 -21.75 22.98
CA VAL A 36 46.04 -22.00 24.31
C VAL A 36 45.25 -20.70 24.72
N ALA A 37 44.64 -20.56 25.91
CA ALA A 37 43.33 -21.03 26.41
C ALA A 37 43.01 -20.35 27.78
N PHE A 38 41.77 -20.47 28.31
CA PHE A 38 41.30 -20.07 29.67
C PHE A 38 41.34 -18.56 30.03
N ASP A 39 40.60 -18.01 31.00
CA ASP A 39 39.52 -18.50 31.92
C ASP A 39 38.23 -17.67 31.70
N GLN A 40 36.98 -18.14 31.89
CA GLN A 40 36.28 -18.65 33.09
C GLN A 40 36.08 -17.68 34.27
N CYS A 41 34.82 -17.47 34.66
CA CYS A 41 34.40 -17.10 36.02
C CYS A 41 32.92 -17.54 36.24
N HIS A 42 32.49 -17.68 37.50
CA HIS A 42 31.32 -18.49 37.92
C HIS A 42 29.97 -17.71 37.96
N SER A 43 28.83 -18.35 37.63
CA SER A 43 27.78 -18.93 38.52
C SER A 43 26.98 -17.87 39.35
N ILE A 44 25.66 -17.94 39.62
CA ILE A 44 24.84 -19.01 40.22
C ILE A 44 23.34 -18.90 39.81
N ASP A 45 22.59 -20.01 39.97
CA ASP A 45 21.13 -20.29 40.09
C ASP A 45 20.11 -19.15 40.40
N ALA A 46 18.77 -19.29 40.20
CA ALA A 46 17.92 -20.28 39.49
C ALA A 46 16.42 -19.83 39.47
N CYS A 47 15.55 -20.63 38.81
CA CYS A 47 14.09 -20.71 39.01
C CYS A 47 13.22 -19.49 38.60
N GLN A 48 11.93 -19.62 38.25
CA GLN A 48 11.16 -20.79 37.75
C GLN A 48 9.95 -20.32 36.89
N LYS A 49 9.16 -21.25 36.34
CA LYS A 49 7.97 -20.97 35.52
C LYS A 49 6.75 -20.53 36.36
N THR A 50 6.01 -19.53 35.92
CA THR A 50 4.57 -19.37 36.28
C THR A 50 3.77 -18.68 35.18
N LYS A 51 2.53 -19.15 34.96
CA LYS A 51 1.49 -18.44 34.20
C LYS A 51 0.63 -17.62 35.20
N PRO A 52 0.15 -16.42 34.85
CA PRO A 52 -0.95 -15.80 35.57
C PRO A 52 -2.31 -16.30 35.03
N SER A 53 -3.15 -16.85 35.92
CA SER A 53 -4.58 -17.08 35.66
C SER A 53 -5.39 -16.35 36.72
N PHE A 54 -6.18 -15.35 36.32
CA PHE A 54 -6.98 -14.56 37.27
C PHE A 54 -8.42 -15.08 37.39
N LYS A 55 -8.82 -15.38 38.63
CA LYS A 55 -10.21 -15.56 39.09
C LYS A 55 -10.52 -14.55 40.18
N ARG A 56 -11.82 -14.29 40.41
CA ARG A 56 -12.33 -13.31 41.38
C ARG A 56 -12.46 -13.89 42.81
N SER A 57 -12.11 -13.07 43.80
CA SER A 57 -12.86 -12.83 45.06
C SER A 57 -12.25 -11.60 45.74
N SER A 58 -12.92 -10.55 46.25
CA SER A 58 -14.27 -10.30 46.80
C SER A 58 -14.44 -10.59 48.30
N ASP A 59 -14.37 -9.52 49.11
CA ASP A 59 -14.98 -9.30 50.45
C ASP A 59 -14.77 -7.80 50.80
N GLY A 60 -15.63 -7.08 51.53
CA GLY A 60 -17.04 -7.26 51.94
C GLY A 60 -17.79 -5.92 51.81
N LEU A 61 -18.94 -5.60 52.42
CA LEU A 61 -19.72 -6.18 53.53
C LEU A 61 -21.21 -5.77 53.41
N GLN A 62 -22.14 -6.60 53.91
CA GLN A 62 -23.50 -6.29 54.42
C GLN A 62 -24.54 -5.70 53.42
N ASN A 63 -25.64 -6.42 53.09
CA ASN A 63 -26.97 -6.47 53.76
C ASN A 63 -27.88 -5.26 53.42
N GLU A 64 -29.19 -5.38 53.18
CA GLU A 64 -30.17 -6.43 53.55
C GLU A 64 -30.98 -7.03 52.36
N ARG A 65 -32.01 -7.86 52.67
CA ARG A 65 -32.92 -8.57 51.75
C ARG A 65 -34.30 -7.91 51.70
N LEU A 66 -35.08 -8.19 50.64
CA LEU A 66 -36.40 -8.87 50.75
C LEU A 66 -36.85 -9.43 49.37
N LYS A 67 -38.01 -10.13 49.29
CA LYS A 67 -38.37 -11.04 48.19
C LYS A 67 -39.73 -10.78 47.49
N LEU A 68 -39.74 -11.14 46.19
CA LEU A 68 -40.82 -11.61 45.29
C LEU A 68 -41.88 -12.57 45.92
N PRO A 69 -42.98 -12.99 45.24
CA PRO A 69 -43.43 -12.78 43.82
C PRO A 69 -44.86 -12.11 43.78
N PRO A 70 -46.00 -12.57 43.19
CA PRO A 70 -46.31 -13.38 41.97
C PRO A 70 -47.55 -12.93 41.08
N THR A 71 -47.61 -13.38 39.81
CA THR A 71 -48.84 -13.77 39.01
C THR A 71 -49.92 -12.69 38.64
N LYS A 72 -50.82 -12.81 37.62
CA LYS A 72 -51.08 -13.80 36.53
C LYS A 72 -51.98 -13.26 35.38
N ASP A 73 -52.05 -14.04 34.29
CA ASP A 73 -53.16 -14.28 33.32
C ASP A 73 -53.71 -13.17 32.39
N SER A 74 -54.10 -13.61 31.18
CA SER A 74 -54.89 -12.91 30.14
C SER A 74 -56.32 -13.49 30.07
N PRO A 75 -57.25 -12.85 29.34
CA PRO A 75 -57.71 -13.45 28.07
C PRO A 75 -58.09 -12.43 26.98
N GLU A 76 -58.75 -12.89 25.92
CA GLU A 76 -58.99 -12.19 24.64
C GLU A 76 -60.46 -11.75 24.39
N TYR A 77 -60.61 -11.00 23.28
CA TYR A 77 -61.68 -11.12 22.25
C TYR A 77 -62.98 -10.29 22.26
N LEU A 78 -63.30 -9.84 21.03
CA LEU A 78 -64.55 -9.28 20.48
C LEU A 78 -65.08 -7.96 21.11
N LYS A 79 -65.94 -7.18 20.42
CA LYS A 79 -66.05 -6.68 19.02
C LYS A 79 -67.34 -5.85 18.93
N ASN A 80 -67.51 -5.10 17.83
CA ASN A 80 -68.77 -4.49 17.37
C ASN A 80 -69.27 -3.28 18.21
N GLU A 81 -69.94 -2.26 17.64
CA GLU A 81 -70.20 -1.97 16.22
C GLU A 81 -70.49 -0.46 15.98
N LYS A 82 -70.24 0.00 14.74
CA LYS A 82 -70.90 1.08 13.95
C LYS A 82 -71.12 2.47 14.61
N SER A 83 -70.97 3.58 13.89
CA SER A 83 -71.36 3.80 12.49
C SER A 83 -70.38 4.66 11.67
N LEU A 84 -70.36 4.44 10.35
CA LEU A 84 -69.68 5.28 9.36
C LEU A 84 -70.70 6.07 8.55
N ILE A 85 -70.33 7.28 8.13
CA ILE A 85 -70.60 7.83 6.78
C ILE A 85 -69.29 8.51 6.34
N LEU A 86 -68.51 7.88 5.44
CA LEU A 86 -68.33 8.25 4.02
C LEU A 86 -67.63 9.61 3.78
N LYS A 87 -66.64 9.75 2.87
CA LYS A 87 -66.26 8.91 1.72
C LYS A 87 -64.75 8.64 1.63
N GLU A 88 -64.40 7.54 0.98
CA GLU A 88 -63.05 7.24 0.50
C GLU A 88 -62.75 7.92 -0.85
N ASN A 89 -61.46 8.03 -1.19
CA ASN A 89 -60.98 7.59 -2.51
C ASN A 89 -59.45 7.37 -2.51
N SER A 90 -59.05 6.10 -2.60
CA SER A 90 -57.79 5.53 -3.14
C SER A 90 -56.49 6.37 -3.11
N GLY A 91 -55.50 5.91 -2.34
CA GLY A 91 -54.10 6.28 -2.49
C GLY A 91 -53.15 5.16 -2.05
N HIS A 92 -52.24 4.70 -2.92
CA HIS A 92 -51.27 3.65 -2.59
C HIS A 92 -50.27 4.10 -1.50
N PRO A 93 -49.78 3.19 -0.64
CA PRO A 93 -48.63 3.49 0.22
C PRO A 93 -47.38 3.71 -0.64
N VAL A 94 -46.98 4.98 -0.78
CA VAL A 94 -45.82 5.38 -1.58
C VAL A 94 -44.54 4.79 -0.99
N LYS A 95 -43.81 4.02 -1.80
CA LYS A 95 -42.45 3.58 -1.48
C LYS A 95 -41.59 4.81 -1.18
N GLN A 96 -41.12 4.95 0.05
CA GLN A 96 -40.12 5.95 0.40
C GLN A 96 -38.78 5.58 -0.27
N ASN A 97 -38.55 6.10 -1.47
CA ASN A 97 -37.30 5.95 -2.19
C ASN A 97 -36.18 6.64 -1.39
N LEU A 98 -35.24 5.84 -0.87
CA LEU A 98 -34.15 6.30 -0.03
C LEU A 98 -33.02 6.97 -0.84
N THR A 99 -33.38 8.03 -1.58
CA THR A 99 -32.50 8.82 -2.44
C THR A 99 -32.68 10.30 -2.15
N GLN A 100 -32.22 10.74 -0.97
CA GLN A 100 -31.95 12.17 -0.74
C GLN A 100 -30.74 12.57 -1.61
N SER A 101 -31.00 13.20 -2.74
CA SER A 101 -29.98 14.01 -3.39
C SER A 101 -29.62 15.17 -2.46
N GLY A 102 -28.31 15.38 -2.23
CA GLY A 102 -27.85 16.54 -1.49
C GLY A 102 -28.31 17.82 -2.18
N SER A 103 -28.63 18.86 -1.40
CA SER A 103 -29.05 20.14 -1.98
C SER A 103 -27.94 20.70 -2.87
N ARG A 104 -28.30 21.43 -3.94
CA ARG A 104 -27.30 22.00 -4.88
C ARG A 104 -26.25 22.84 -4.15
N LYS A 105 -26.63 23.55 -3.08
CA LYS A 105 -25.74 24.33 -2.21
C LYS A 105 -24.62 23.46 -1.61
N GLU A 106 -24.95 22.30 -1.07
CA GLU A 106 -23.97 21.38 -0.45
C GLU A 106 -23.06 20.73 -1.48
N PHE A 107 -23.56 20.45 -2.69
CA PHE A 107 -22.72 20.00 -3.80
C PHE A 107 -21.66 21.05 -4.16
N TYR A 108 -22.05 22.32 -4.33
CA TYR A 108 -21.10 23.40 -4.62
C TYR A 108 -20.12 23.69 -3.48
N LEU A 109 -20.56 23.58 -2.21
CA LEU A 109 -19.64 23.66 -1.06
C LEU A 109 -18.58 22.56 -1.13
N ARG A 110 -18.99 21.31 -1.40
CA ARG A 110 -18.09 20.16 -1.49
C ARG A 110 -17.12 20.22 -2.68
N GLU A 111 -17.57 20.70 -3.84
CA GLU A 111 -16.67 20.98 -4.97
C GLU A 111 -15.67 22.11 -4.65
N ASN A 112 -16.08 23.12 -3.86
CA ASN A 112 -15.15 24.13 -3.37
C ASN A 112 -14.14 23.55 -2.35
N GLU A 113 -14.55 22.70 -1.41
CA GLU A 113 -13.62 21.98 -0.51
C GLU A 113 -12.57 21.18 -1.32
N VAL A 114 -13.02 20.40 -2.32
CA VAL A 114 -12.15 19.63 -3.24
C VAL A 114 -11.20 20.56 -4.01
N LYS A 115 -11.69 21.70 -4.51
CA LYS A 115 -10.89 22.68 -5.26
C LYS A 115 -9.85 23.36 -4.38
N ILE A 116 -10.17 23.69 -3.13
CA ILE A 116 -9.23 24.26 -2.16
C ILE A 116 -8.15 23.22 -1.84
N ALA A 117 -8.55 22.02 -1.38
CA ALA A 117 -7.65 20.93 -1.02
C ALA A 117 -6.65 20.58 -2.15
N ARG A 118 -7.10 20.55 -3.41
CA ARG A 118 -6.22 20.30 -4.58
C ARG A 118 -5.25 21.43 -4.90
N ASN A 119 -5.57 22.67 -4.52
CA ASN A 119 -4.72 23.85 -4.76
C ASN A 119 -3.75 24.12 -3.60
N THR A 120 -4.12 23.76 -2.37
CA THR A 120 -3.30 23.97 -1.16
C THR A 120 -2.44 22.78 -0.79
N GLY A 121 -2.87 21.56 -1.13
CA GLY A 121 -2.47 20.36 -0.41
C GLY A 121 -3.29 20.17 0.87
N ILE A 122 -3.08 19.05 1.58
CA ILE A 122 -3.71 18.75 2.89
C ILE A 122 -2.61 18.60 3.95
N GLY A 123 -2.52 19.59 4.82
CA GLY A 123 -1.59 19.64 5.95
C GLY A 123 -2.13 18.99 7.22
N ILE A 124 -1.23 18.86 8.20
CA ILE A 124 -1.51 18.25 9.50
C ILE A 124 -1.48 19.36 10.56
N GLY A 125 -2.64 19.62 11.18
CA GLY A 125 -2.80 20.68 12.18
C GLY A 125 -2.62 20.23 13.64
N ASP A 126 -2.51 18.92 13.89
CA ASP A 126 -2.63 18.32 15.23
C ASP A 126 -1.31 17.72 15.76
N GLU A 127 -0.98 18.07 17.00
CA GLU A 127 0.17 17.58 17.74
C GLU A 127 0.13 16.07 18.03
N LYS A 128 -1.07 15.52 18.23
CA LYS A 128 -1.28 14.09 18.48
C LYS A 128 -1.01 13.30 17.20
N LEU A 129 -1.52 13.76 16.06
CA LEU A 129 -1.21 13.20 14.74
C LEU A 129 0.29 13.31 14.38
N GLU A 130 0.94 14.46 14.63
CA GLU A 130 2.41 14.56 14.52
C GLU A 130 3.12 13.50 15.38
N THR A 131 2.60 13.20 16.57
CA THR A 131 3.22 12.25 17.50
C THR A 131 3.02 10.80 17.08
N TYR A 132 1.88 10.45 16.48
CA TYR A 132 1.71 9.16 15.80
C TYR A 132 2.72 8.98 14.65
N LEU A 133 2.97 10.04 13.87
CA LEU A 133 3.98 10.02 12.80
C LEU A 133 5.41 9.87 13.34
N MET A 134 5.78 10.62 14.39
CA MET A 134 7.10 10.46 15.03
C MET A 134 7.29 9.04 15.58
N ASN A 135 6.28 8.47 16.25
CA ASN A 135 6.34 7.11 16.78
C ASN A 135 6.46 6.06 15.66
N ALA A 136 5.74 6.24 14.54
CA ALA A 136 5.85 5.37 13.37
C ALA A 136 7.27 5.39 12.76
N LEU A 137 7.88 6.57 12.63
CA LEU A 137 9.24 6.74 12.12
C LEU A 137 10.29 6.15 13.07
N LEU A 138 10.23 6.50 14.36
CA LEU A 138 11.14 6.01 15.38
C LEU A 138 11.07 4.49 15.54
N SER A 139 9.90 3.87 15.31
CA SER A 139 9.76 2.40 15.32
C SER A 139 10.64 1.66 14.30
N LYS A 140 11.14 2.36 13.28
CA LYS A 140 12.08 1.83 12.27
C LYS A 140 13.56 1.98 12.64
N SER A 141 13.91 2.78 13.65
CA SER A 141 15.29 2.91 14.11
C SER A 141 15.67 1.75 15.05
N PRO A 142 16.89 1.18 14.95
CA PRO A 142 17.37 0.18 15.91
C PRO A 142 17.35 0.66 17.37
N ASP A 143 17.63 1.95 17.58
CA ASP A 143 17.65 2.61 18.90
C ASP A 143 16.28 3.12 19.37
N LYS A 144 15.26 3.10 18.50
CA LYS A 144 13.92 3.69 18.65
C LYS A 144 13.89 5.14 19.16
N SER A 145 14.99 5.88 19.04
CA SER A 145 15.21 7.21 19.64
C SER A 145 15.79 8.24 18.67
N THR A 146 16.38 7.82 17.55
CA THR A 146 16.88 8.73 16.50
C THR A 146 16.32 8.40 15.11
N LEU A 147 16.44 9.35 14.18
CA LEU A 147 16.15 9.21 12.74
C LEU A 147 17.44 9.24 11.89
N ASN A 148 18.58 8.92 12.51
CA ASN A 148 19.88 8.94 11.86
C ASN A 148 19.94 7.97 10.67
N GLY A 149 20.53 8.43 9.56
CA GLY A 149 20.60 7.70 8.29
C GLY A 149 19.33 7.76 7.43
N MET A 150 18.19 8.24 7.96
CA MET A 150 16.93 8.26 7.22
C MET A 150 16.86 9.41 6.20
N ASN A 151 16.28 9.10 5.03
CA ASN A 151 15.88 10.05 4.01
C ASN A 151 14.36 10.23 4.09
N ILE A 152 13.88 11.43 4.41
CA ILE A 152 12.43 11.69 4.56
C ILE A 152 11.98 12.79 3.60
N ALA A 153 10.87 12.55 2.91
CA ALA A 153 10.23 13.51 2.02
C ALA A 153 8.80 13.77 2.48
N VAL A 154 8.55 14.97 3.03
CA VAL A 154 7.24 15.39 3.51
C VAL A 154 6.51 16.22 2.46
N PHE A 155 5.25 15.89 2.23
CA PHE A 155 4.38 16.49 1.22
C PHE A 155 3.19 17.18 1.86
N ASP A 156 2.98 18.44 1.48
CA ASP A 156 1.82 19.26 1.79
C ASP A 156 1.51 19.42 3.30
N LEU A 157 2.48 19.19 4.20
CA LEU A 157 2.24 19.10 5.64
C LEU A 157 1.83 20.42 6.30
N HIS A 158 2.23 21.57 5.76
CA HIS A 158 2.04 22.93 6.30
C HIS A 158 2.66 23.18 7.71
N SER A 159 3.10 22.15 8.43
CA SER A 159 3.72 22.24 9.76
C SER A 159 5.25 22.39 9.71
N ARG A 160 5.74 23.60 10.03
CA ARG A 160 7.17 23.82 10.35
C ARG A 160 7.61 23.06 11.60
N ARG A 161 6.71 22.90 12.58
CA ARG A 161 6.94 22.20 13.84
C ARG A 161 7.32 20.73 13.60
N PHE A 162 6.62 20.03 12.71
CA PHE A 162 6.97 18.65 12.37
C PHE A 162 8.35 18.56 11.72
N ALA A 163 8.69 19.48 10.80
CA ALA A 163 10.03 19.56 10.22
C ALA A 163 11.12 19.81 11.28
N GLU A 164 10.85 20.66 12.28
CA GLU A 164 11.76 20.86 13.42
C GLU A 164 11.89 19.59 14.29
N ARG A 165 10.79 18.86 14.55
CA ARG A 165 10.83 17.56 15.26
C ARG A 165 11.69 16.52 14.53
N LEU A 166 11.55 16.40 13.21
CA LEU A 166 12.37 15.50 12.39
C LEU A 166 13.86 15.86 12.44
N LEU A 167 14.20 17.15 12.32
CA LEU A 167 15.58 17.62 12.34
C LEU A 167 16.22 17.54 13.72
N ASN A 168 15.48 17.80 14.79
CA ASN A 168 15.96 17.61 16.16
C ASN A 168 16.14 16.11 16.51
N ALA A 169 15.41 15.21 15.84
CA ALA A 169 15.60 13.76 15.96
C ALA A 169 16.71 13.18 15.05
N GLY A 170 17.44 14.01 14.30
CA GLY A 170 18.63 13.59 13.53
C GLY A 170 18.38 13.09 12.11
N VAL A 171 17.24 13.42 11.46
CA VAL A 171 17.02 13.03 10.05
C VAL A 171 18.16 13.54 9.15
N SER A 172 18.77 12.64 8.38
CA SER A 172 20.01 12.95 7.65
C SER A 172 19.80 13.72 6.35
N ASN A 173 18.62 13.58 5.73
CA ASN A 173 18.20 14.41 4.61
C ASN A 173 16.66 14.54 4.61
N LEU A 174 16.18 15.79 4.55
CA LEU A 174 14.76 16.13 4.64
C LEU A 174 14.32 16.97 3.43
N SER A 175 13.46 16.43 2.58
CA SER A 175 12.77 17.20 1.55
C SER A 175 11.41 17.68 2.06
N ILE A 176 11.14 18.98 1.97
CA ILE A 176 9.82 19.58 2.19
C ILE A 176 9.24 19.92 0.81
N VAL A 177 8.05 19.42 0.50
CA VAL A 177 7.39 19.59 -0.80
C VAL A 177 5.99 20.12 -0.57
N GLU A 178 5.65 21.23 -1.23
CA GLU A 178 4.40 21.96 -0.99
C GLU A 178 3.70 22.28 -2.32
N THR A 179 2.40 22.01 -2.43
CA THR A 179 1.60 22.34 -3.62
C THR A 179 1.31 23.84 -3.66
N SER A 180 0.93 24.41 -2.51
CA SER A 180 0.69 25.84 -2.29
C SER A 180 1.94 26.67 -2.58
N GLN A 181 1.80 27.72 -3.40
CA GLN A 181 2.89 28.69 -3.65
C GLN A 181 3.33 29.40 -2.36
N TYR A 182 2.41 29.62 -1.42
CA TYR A 182 2.65 30.35 -0.17
C TYR A 182 3.43 29.48 0.84
N GLU A 183 2.99 28.23 1.06
CA GLU A 183 3.73 27.29 1.91
C GLU A 183 5.07 26.87 1.28
N ALA A 184 5.14 26.69 -0.04
CA ALA A 184 6.41 26.43 -0.73
C ALA A 184 7.43 27.56 -0.55
N GLN A 185 6.99 28.82 -0.47
CA GLN A 185 7.86 29.96 -0.20
C GLN A 185 8.34 29.96 1.27
N LYS A 186 7.42 29.77 2.23
CA LYS A 186 7.73 29.60 3.66
C LYS A 186 8.71 28.44 3.91
N ALA A 187 8.60 27.35 3.16
CA ALA A 187 9.46 26.17 3.24
C ALA A 187 10.87 26.46 2.68
N LYS A 188 10.99 27.19 1.57
CA LYS A 188 12.29 27.61 1.01
C LYS A 188 13.06 28.51 1.96
N GLU A 189 12.41 29.47 2.57
CA GLU A 189 13.02 30.35 3.58
C GLU A 189 13.49 29.57 4.82
N TYR A 190 12.68 28.61 5.27
CA TYR A 190 13.00 27.73 6.39
C TYR A 190 14.20 26.82 6.07
N ALA A 191 14.19 26.13 4.94
CA ALA A 191 15.29 25.27 4.50
C ALA A 191 16.60 26.09 4.31
N GLY A 192 16.50 27.30 3.74
CA GLY A 192 17.63 28.22 3.62
C GLY A 192 18.20 28.65 4.97
N LYS A 193 17.35 28.89 5.98
CA LYS A 193 17.78 29.18 7.36
C LYS A 193 18.45 27.96 8.01
N MET A 194 17.91 26.75 7.86
CA MET A 194 18.48 25.54 8.48
C MET A 194 19.82 25.12 7.87
N ARG A 195 19.98 25.22 6.54
CA ARG A 195 21.28 25.05 5.86
C ARG A 195 22.33 26.01 6.44
N LYS A 196 22.01 27.30 6.55
CA LYS A 196 22.93 28.34 7.03
C LYS A 196 23.25 28.26 8.52
N LYS A 197 22.28 27.90 9.37
CA LYS A 197 22.44 27.91 10.84
C LYS A 197 22.95 26.59 11.45
N ARG A 198 22.68 25.44 10.82
CA ARG A 198 22.99 24.12 11.38
C ARG A 198 23.70 23.17 10.41
N GLY A 199 24.01 23.60 9.18
CA GLY A 199 24.60 22.75 8.14
C GLY A 199 23.68 21.64 7.61
N LEU A 200 22.41 21.62 8.02
CA LEU A 200 21.49 20.50 7.78
C LEU A 200 21.03 20.40 6.32
N ILE A 201 20.90 19.17 5.84
CA ILE A 201 20.54 18.84 4.45
C ILE A 201 19.02 18.89 4.28
N VAL A 202 18.49 20.11 4.27
CA VAL A 202 17.04 20.40 4.13
C VAL A 202 16.74 20.93 2.72
N GLY A 203 15.73 20.37 2.05
CA GLY A 203 15.25 20.73 0.72
C GLY A 203 13.86 21.36 0.78
N ALA A 204 13.54 22.19 -0.21
CA ALA A 204 12.24 22.85 -0.30
C ALA A 204 11.81 23.01 -1.76
N TYR A 205 10.69 22.40 -2.12
CA TYR A 205 10.21 22.29 -3.50
C TYR A 205 8.74 22.68 -3.61
N ARG A 206 8.35 23.20 -4.79
CA ARG A 206 6.94 23.33 -5.14
C ARG A 206 6.58 22.23 -6.14
N ALA A 207 5.73 21.29 -5.72
CA ALA A 207 5.20 20.21 -6.56
C ALA A 207 3.98 19.59 -5.86
N ASN A 208 3.11 18.92 -6.63
CA ASN A 208 1.99 18.15 -6.09
C ASN A 208 2.42 16.69 -5.87
N MET A 209 2.06 16.10 -4.73
CA MET A 209 2.35 14.71 -4.36
C MET A 209 1.91 13.68 -5.42
N GLU A 210 0.84 13.95 -6.18
CA GLU A 210 0.34 13.09 -7.27
C GLU A 210 1.38 12.89 -8.40
N SER A 211 2.37 13.77 -8.53
CA SER A 211 3.48 13.60 -9.48
C SER A 211 4.42 12.43 -9.17
N LEU A 212 4.39 11.88 -7.94
CA LEU A 212 5.08 10.62 -7.60
C LEU A 212 4.32 9.38 -8.11
N PHE A 213 3.02 9.52 -8.39
CA PHE A 213 2.09 8.40 -8.64
C PHE A 213 1.43 8.50 -10.02
N PRO A 214 2.21 8.57 -11.12
CA PRO A 214 1.64 8.62 -12.45
C PRO A 214 0.81 7.37 -12.73
N LEU A 215 -0.42 7.56 -13.23
CA LEU A 215 -1.16 6.49 -13.88
C LEU A 215 -0.54 6.26 -15.27
N CYS A 216 0.13 5.12 -15.45
CA CYS A 216 0.81 4.80 -16.70
C CYS A 216 -0.20 4.58 -17.84
N THR A 217 -0.18 5.51 -18.80
CA THR A 217 -0.95 5.43 -20.03
C THR A 217 -0.01 5.19 -21.21
N ARG A 218 -0.51 4.52 -22.26
CA ARG A 218 0.25 4.22 -23.50
C ARG A 218 0.90 5.45 -24.15
N LYS A 219 0.35 6.65 -23.92
CA LYS A 219 0.72 7.90 -24.61
C LYS A 219 1.64 8.83 -23.81
N LYS A 220 1.91 8.58 -22.52
CA LYS A 220 2.77 9.46 -21.73
C LYS A 220 3.35 8.77 -20.51
N GLN A 221 4.66 8.61 -20.49
CA GLN A 221 5.43 8.33 -19.28
C GLN A 221 6.37 9.49 -18.98
N ALA A 222 6.10 10.23 -17.90
CA ALA A 222 7.06 11.21 -17.39
C ALA A 222 8.28 10.49 -16.76
N GLN A 223 9.39 11.22 -16.66
CA GLN A 223 10.50 10.83 -15.79
C GLN A 223 10.06 10.93 -14.32
N PHE A 224 10.46 9.97 -13.48
CA PHE A 224 10.15 10.00 -12.05
C PHE A 224 10.81 11.22 -11.38
N PRO A 225 10.08 12.05 -10.61
CA PRO A 225 10.60 13.30 -10.06
C PRO A 225 11.44 13.09 -8.79
N ALA A 226 12.46 12.23 -8.86
CA ALA A 226 13.32 11.82 -7.74
C ALA A 226 13.90 12.97 -6.90
N LYS A 227 14.12 14.15 -7.50
CA LYS A 227 14.53 15.38 -6.83
C LYS A 227 13.59 15.85 -5.71
N LEU A 228 12.36 15.33 -5.65
CA LEU A 228 11.41 15.60 -4.55
C LEU A 228 11.70 14.72 -3.32
N LEU A 229 12.38 13.58 -3.49
CA LEU A 229 12.71 12.66 -2.40
C LEU A 229 14.03 13.00 -1.69
N PHE A 230 14.90 13.79 -2.33
CA PHE A 230 16.24 14.11 -1.83
C PHE A 230 16.57 15.60 -1.99
N ALA A 231 16.97 16.25 -0.89
CA ALA A 231 17.36 17.66 -0.84
C ALA A 231 18.73 17.94 -1.50
N ASN A 232 19.58 16.91 -1.62
CA ASN A 232 20.89 16.96 -2.28
C ASN A 232 20.95 15.97 -3.45
N GLN A 233 21.33 16.45 -4.64
CA GLN A 233 21.50 15.63 -5.84
C GLN A 233 22.63 14.59 -5.72
N GLN A 234 23.65 14.84 -4.90
CA GLN A 234 24.71 13.85 -4.63
C GLN A 234 24.14 12.66 -3.85
N ILE A 235 23.31 12.92 -2.82
CA ILE A 235 22.61 11.84 -2.09
C ILE A 235 21.68 11.08 -3.05
N MET A 236 20.90 11.79 -3.88
CA MET A 236 20.03 11.16 -4.89
C MET A 236 20.78 10.21 -5.84
N ARG A 237 22.00 10.58 -6.28
CA ARG A 237 22.85 9.72 -7.13
C ARG A 237 23.41 8.53 -6.36
N ASN A 238 23.85 8.74 -5.12
CA ASN A 238 24.45 7.71 -4.28
C ASN A 238 23.40 6.75 -3.65
N ALA A 239 22.13 7.16 -3.61
CA ALA A 239 21.01 6.38 -3.07
C ALA A 239 20.34 5.46 -4.11
N VAL A 240 20.84 5.41 -5.36
CA VAL A 240 20.39 4.42 -6.34
C VAL A 240 20.79 3.03 -5.85
N ASN A 241 19.78 2.26 -5.45
CA ASN A 241 19.91 0.92 -4.86
C ASN A 241 18.68 0.13 -5.30
N PRO A 242 18.67 -0.47 -6.51
CA PRO A 242 17.47 -1.03 -7.11
C PRO A 242 16.82 -2.05 -6.18
N PHE A 243 15.53 -1.88 -5.91
CA PHE A 243 14.78 -2.85 -5.13
C PHE A 243 14.74 -4.19 -5.87
N ALA A 244 15.13 -5.27 -5.19
CA ALA A 244 15.12 -6.62 -5.71
C ALA A 244 14.44 -7.54 -4.69
N LEU A 245 13.71 -8.54 -5.17
CA LEU A 245 13.15 -9.57 -4.30
C LEU A 245 14.26 -10.50 -3.83
N ARG A 246 14.17 -10.95 -2.58
CA ARG A 246 15.02 -12.03 -2.07
C ARG A 246 14.55 -13.35 -2.65
N ARG A 247 15.48 -14.19 -3.08
CA ARG A 247 15.19 -15.60 -3.35
C ARG A 247 15.15 -16.34 -2.01
N GLY A 248 14.01 -16.94 -1.68
CA GLY A 248 13.81 -17.69 -0.43
C GLY A 248 14.69 -18.94 -0.25
N ASN A 249 15.58 -19.25 -1.20
CA ASN A 249 16.57 -20.32 -1.11
C ASN A 249 17.94 -19.86 -1.62
N THR A 250 18.71 -19.21 -0.76
CA THR A 250 20.18 -19.22 -0.78
C THR A 250 20.69 -18.93 0.63
N ALA A 251 21.78 -19.57 1.05
CA ALA A 251 22.45 -19.25 2.31
C ALA A 251 22.96 -17.80 2.32
N GLN A 252 23.28 -17.27 3.50
CA GLN A 252 23.70 -15.87 3.71
C GLN A 252 25.09 -15.57 3.12
N ILE A 253 25.18 -15.44 1.79
CA ILE A 253 26.37 -14.94 1.10
C ILE A 253 26.32 -13.41 1.06
N ASN A 254 26.68 -12.78 2.18
CA ASN A 254 27.22 -11.41 2.32
C ASN A 254 26.74 -10.33 1.32
N ASP A 255 25.44 -10.23 1.04
CA ASP A 255 24.92 -9.15 0.20
C ASP A 255 24.81 -7.84 1.00
N GLU A 256 25.78 -6.95 0.79
CA GLU A 256 25.79 -5.60 1.35
C GLU A 256 24.59 -4.73 0.94
N SER A 257 23.74 -5.14 -0.01
CA SER A 257 22.50 -4.43 -0.35
C SER A 257 21.61 -4.19 0.88
N GLY A 258 21.63 -5.11 1.86
CA GLY A 258 20.95 -4.96 3.14
C GLY A 258 21.42 -3.73 3.93
N SER A 259 22.70 -3.37 3.85
CA SER A 259 23.26 -2.16 4.49
C SER A 259 22.82 -0.85 3.81
N LYS A 260 22.26 -0.95 2.59
CA LYS A 260 21.83 0.19 1.76
C LYS A 260 20.31 0.37 1.75
N GLN A 261 19.52 -0.64 2.14
CA GLN A 261 18.06 -0.49 2.31
C GLN A 261 17.68 0.63 3.30
N ARG A 262 18.51 0.91 4.32
CA ARG A 262 18.31 2.03 5.28
C ARG A 262 18.23 3.42 4.64
N PHE A 263 18.77 3.59 3.42
CA PHE A 263 18.75 4.85 2.69
C PHE A 263 17.51 5.00 1.80
N ALA A 264 16.63 4.00 1.71
CA ALA A 264 15.41 4.10 0.93
C ALA A 264 14.52 5.23 1.49
N PRO A 265 14.01 6.15 0.63
CA PRO A 265 13.25 7.29 1.10
C PRO A 265 11.91 6.89 1.74
N ILE A 266 11.54 7.62 2.80
CA ILE A 266 10.23 7.57 3.45
C ILE A 266 9.43 8.79 2.97
N ILE A 267 8.33 8.55 2.26
CA ILE A 267 7.40 9.57 1.80
C ILE A 267 6.31 9.74 2.85
N ILE A 268 5.99 10.97 3.25
CA ILE A 268 4.91 11.29 4.20
C ILE A 268 3.98 12.33 3.57
N GLY A 269 2.68 12.04 3.46
CA GLY A 269 1.71 13.04 2.95
C GLY A 269 0.30 12.51 2.72
N CYS A 270 -0.65 13.41 2.49
CA CYS A 270 -2.06 13.10 2.27
C CYS A 270 -2.54 13.61 0.90
N LEU A 271 -2.91 12.71 -0.03
CA LEU A 271 -3.48 13.13 -1.31
C LEU A 271 -4.90 13.70 -1.14
N PRO A 272 -5.22 14.87 -1.72
CA PRO A 272 -6.34 15.72 -1.30
C PRO A 272 -7.74 15.22 -1.65
N THR A 273 -7.90 14.06 -2.30
CA THR A 273 -9.22 13.44 -2.52
C THR A 273 -9.14 11.92 -2.47
N ALA A 274 -10.25 11.27 -2.10
CA ALA A 274 -10.38 9.82 -2.11
C ALA A 274 -10.14 9.18 -3.50
N SER A 275 -10.37 9.93 -4.59
CA SER A 275 -10.04 9.49 -5.95
C SER A 275 -8.52 9.44 -6.18
N GLN A 276 -7.80 10.52 -5.80
CA GLN A 276 -6.34 10.58 -5.91
C GLN A 276 -5.65 9.52 -5.02
N GLN A 277 -6.18 9.27 -3.82
CA GLN A 277 -5.75 8.16 -2.95
C GLN A 277 -5.90 6.78 -3.63
N SER A 278 -7.04 6.52 -4.28
CA SER A 278 -7.30 5.25 -5.00
C SER A 278 -6.40 5.08 -6.24
N ASN A 279 -6.17 6.18 -6.97
CA ASN A 279 -5.22 6.23 -8.08
C ASN A 279 -3.77 5.96 -7.62
N MET A 280 -3.37 6.49 -6.47
CA MET A 280 -2.06 6.23 -5.84
C MET A 280 -1.88 4.76 -5.45
N LEU A 281 -2.88 4.14 -4.81
CA LEU A 281 -2.81 2.70 -4.50
C LEU A 281 -2.69 1.85 -5.77
N THR A 282 -3.36 2.24 -6.85
CA THR A 282 -3.25 1.57 -8.16
C THR A 282 -1.88 1.83 -8.82
N SER A 283 -1.36 3.05 -8.74
CA SER A 283 -0.05 3.44 -9.28
C SER A 283 1.08 2.72 -8.53
N LEU A 284 0.99 2.54 -7.21
CA LEU A 284 1.96 1.77 -6.41
C LEU A 284 2.09 0.32 -6.91
N ILE A 285 0.96 -0.38 -7.10
CA ILE A 285 0.92 -1.73 -7.68
C ILE A 285 1.63 -1.74 -9.04
N PHE A 286 1.25 -0.83 -9.94
CA PHE A 286 1.79 -0.81 -11.31
C PHE A 286 3.28 -0.40 -11.35
N ASN A 287 3.71 0.53 -10.49
CA ASN A 287 5.10 1.01 -10.43
C ASN A 287 6.04 -0.05 -9.85
N LEU A 288 5.60 -0.84 -8.87
CA LEU A 288 6.38 -1.96 -8.34
C LEU A 288 6.49 -3.10 -9.37
N ILE A 289 5.40 -3.44 -10.07
CA ILE A 289 5.44 -4.45 -11.13
C ILE A 289 6.36 -4.00 -12.29
N MET A 290 6.23 -2.76 -12.78
CA MET A 290 7.14 -2.22 -13.82
C MET A 290 8.62 -2.27 -13.42
N HIS A 291 8.91 -2.09 -12.12
CA HIS A 291 10.26 -2.14 -11.58
C HIS A 291 10.80 -3.57 -11.49
N LEU A 292 10.03 -4.46 -10.85
CA LEU A 292 10.43 -5.86 -10.61
C LEU A 292 10.51 -6.66 -11.91
N CYS A 293 9.59 -6.44 -12.84
CA CYS A 293 9.60 -7.03 -14.18
C CYS A 293 10.55 -6.29 -15.15
N ALA A 294 11.49 -5.47 -14.65
CA ALA A 294 12.49 -4.69 -15.40
C ALA A 294 11.99 -3.72 -16.51
N VAL A 295 10.69 -3.72 -16.82
CA VAL A 295 10.04 -2.96 -17.91
C VAL A 295 10.36 -1.45 -17.86
N LYS A 296 10.54 -0.89 -16.65
CA LYS A 296 11.07 0.47 -16.48
C LYS A 296 12.08 0.50 -15.34
N LYS A 297 13.26 1.09 -15.61
CA LYS A 297 14.31 1.34 -14.60
C LYS A 297 14.11 2.66 -13.82
N ASP A 298 13.43 3.63 -14.43
CA ASP A 298 13.09 4.91 -13.81
C ASP A 298 11.73 4.85 -13.08
N THR A 299 11.77 4.36 -11.85
CA THR A 299 10.62 4.12 -10.95
C THR A 299 10.89 4.75 -9.58
N MET A 300 9.95 4.67 -8.63
CA MET A 300 10.30 5.03 -7.24
C MET A 300 11.25 4.00 -6.61
N PHE A 301 11.09 2.72 -6.96
CA PHE A 301 11.80 1.58 -6.36
C PHE A 301 13.26 1.41 -6.85
N GLN A 302 13.73 2.24 -7.79
CA GLN A 302 15.16 2.38 -8.10
C GLN A 302 15.99 2.89 -6.89
N TYR A 303 15.32 3.47 -5.87
CA TYR A 303 15.89 3.91 -4.60
C TYR A 303 15.63 2.92 -3.44
N GLY A 304 15.30 1.67 -3.75
CA GLY A 304 15.12 0.59 -2.78
C GLY A 304 13.68 0.46 -2.28
N ALA A 305 13.53 -0.03 -1.04
CA ALA A 305 12.25 -0.31 -0.40
C ALA A 305 11.54 0.99 0.06
N VAL A 306 11.15 1.83 -0.90
CA VAL A 306 10.50 3.13 -0.65
C VAL A 306 9.22 2.93 0.17
N GLN A 307 9.18 3.57 1.34
CA GLN A 307 8.04 3.50 2.25
C GLN A 307 7.13 4.71 2.04
N LEU A 308 5.82 4.49 2.08
CA LEU A 308 4.81 5.55 2.08
C LEU A 308 4.05 5.54 3.40
N ILE A 309 4.03 6.68 4.08
CA ILE A 309 3.20 6.97 5.24
C ILE A 309 2.12 7.95 4.78
N THR A 310 0.86 7.51 4.76
CA THR A 310 -0.22 8.29 4.16
C THR A 310 -1.56 8.11 4.88
N PHE A 311 -2.53 8.93 4.52
CA PHE A 311 -3.85 9.00 5.14
C PHE A 311 -4.92 8.70 4.09
N LEU A 312 -5.76 7.72 4.39
CA LEU A 312 -6.80 7.20 3.49
C LEU A 312 -8.19 7.48 4.07
N SER A 313 -9.15 7.86 3.24
CA SER A 313 -10.56 7.83 3.65
C SER A 313 -11.00 6.41 3.99
N ALA A 314 -12.04 6.24 4.82
CA ALA A 314 -12.55 4.94 5.27
C ALA A 314 -12.67 3.89 4.13
N GLY A 315 -13.25 4.26 2.98
CA GLY A 315 -13.38 3.36 1.83
C GLY A 315 -12.04 2.91 1.22
N ASN A 316 -11.04 3.79 1.17
CA ASN A 316 -9.70 3.44 0.68
C ASN A 316 -8.91 2.65 1.72
N PHE A 317 -9.05 2.96 3.01
CA PHE A 317 -8.47 2.18 4.10
C PHE A 317 -8.96 0.72 4.09
N VAL A 318 -10.27 0.53 3.92
CA VAL A 318 -10.89 -0.77 3.73
C VAL A 318 -10.36 -1.48 2.48
N LEU A 319 -10.16 -0.78 1.36
CA LEU A 319 -9.49 -1.37 0.18
C LEU A 319 -8.06 -1.86 0.48
N THR A 320 -7.35 -1.28 1.45
CA THR A 320 -6.03 -1.78 1.87
C THR A 320 -6.07 -2.96 2.84
N THR A 321 -7.21 -3.27 3.47
CA THR A 321 -7.28 -4.23 4.59
C THR A 321 -8.31 -5.36 4.43
N CYS A 322 -9.33 -5.21 3.58
CA CYS A 322 -10.47 -6.13 3.52
C CYS A 322 -10.20 -7.54 2.96
N ALA A 323 -9.01 -7.81 2.42
CA ALA A 323 -8.57 -9.18 2.12
C ALA A 323 -8.06 -9.94 3.35
N ILE A 324 -7.49 -9.23 4.33
CA ILE A 324 -6.79 -9.82 5.49
C ILE A 324 -7.57 -9.67 6.81
N ASP A 325 -8.50 -8.72 6.91
CA ASP A 325 -9.36 -8.57 8.08
C ASP A 325 -10.67 -9.39 7.93
N PRO A 326 -10.92 -10.42 8.75
CA PRO A 326 -12.18 -11.18 8.72
C PRO A 326 -13.41 -10.33 9.03
N ASN A 327 -13.28 -9.19 9.74
CA ASN A 327 -14.41 -8.32 10.02
C ASN A 327 -14.95 -7.62 8.75
N MET A 328 -14.14 -7.51 7.69
CA MET A 328 -14.51 -6.83 6.44
C MET A 328 -15.08 -7.74 5.35
N GLN A 329 -15.42 -9.01 5.66
CA GLN A 329 -15.90 -9.98 4.65
C GLN A 329 -17.19 -9.58 3.92
N PHE A 330 -17.92 -8.57 4.41
CA PHE A 330 -19.09 -7.99 3.74
C PHE A 330 -18.76 -7.11 2.52
N VAL A 331 -17.48 -6.79 2.30
CA VAL A 331 -16.99 -5.91 1.22
C VAL A 331 -16.98 -6.67 -0.12
N SER A 332 -17.11 -5.93 -1.23
CA SER A 332 -17.31 -6.52 -2.57
C SER A 332 -16.17 -7.45 -3.02
N ASN A 333 -16.47 -8.44 -3.88
CA ASN A 333 -15.46 -9.38 -4.36
C ASN A 333 -14.26 -8.69 -5.04
N GLY A 334 -14.52 -7.72 -5.92
CA GLY A 334 -13.47 -6.96 -6.61
C GLY A 334 -12.67 -6.07 -5.68
N SER A 335 -13.28 -5.55 -4.60
CA SER A 335 -12.57 -4.86 -3.52
C SER A 335 -11.62 -5.81 -2.78
N LYS A 336 -12.09 -7.02 -2.41
CA LYS A 336 -11.27 -8.05 -1.76
C LYS A 336 -10.11 -8.51 -2.66
N HIS A 337 -10.35 -8.75 -3.94
CA HIS A 337 -9.29 -9.11 -4.90
C HIS A 337 -8.24 -7.99 -5.08
N ARG A 338 -8.64 -6.72 -5.16
CA ARG A 338 -7.70 -5.59 -5.18
C ARG A 338 -6.89 -5.48 -3.88
N SER A 339 -7.54 -5.72 -2.75
CA SER A 339 -6.90 -5.76 -1.43
C SER A 339 -5.90 -6.93 -1.32
N TRP A 340 -6.20 -8.08 -1.93
CA TRP A 340 -5.31 -9.24 -2.00
C TRP A 340 -4.03 -8.92 -2.79
N LEU A 341 -4.17 -8.44 -4.03
CA LEU A 341 -3.02 -8.07 -4.86
C LEU A 341 -2.15 -6.99 -4.18
N LEU A 342 -2.76 -6.00 -3.53
CA LEU A 342 -2.03 -4.99 -2.79
C LEU A 342 -1.27 -5.59 -1.59
N ASN A 343 -1.89 -6.49 -0.81
CA ASN A 343 -1.25 -7.13 0.35
C ASN A 343 -0.22 -8.22 -0.03
N LYS A 344 -0.28 -8.77 -1.25
CA LYS A 344 0.74 -9.65 -1.84
C LYS A 344 2.00 -8.90 -2.25
N LEU A 345 1.85 -7.63 -2.66
CA LEU A 345 2.94 -6.77 -3.10
C LEU A 345 3.53 -5.89 -1.99
N PHE A 346 2.70 -5.50 -1.02
CA PHE A 346 3.07 -4.57 0.05
C PHE A 346 2.70 -5.12 1.43
N THR A 347 3.54 -4.83 2.42
CA THR A 347 3.19 -4.87 3.84
C THR A 347 2.46 -3.58 4.18
N ILE A 348 1.24 -3.68 4.73
CA ILE A 348 0.39 -2.54 5.08
C ILE A 348 0.13 -2.57 6.58
N ARG A 349 0.38 -1.46 7.28
CA ARG A 349 0.26 -1.34 8.73
C ARG A 349 -0.54 -0.09 9.11
N PRO A 350 -1.74 -0.22 9.72
CA PRO A 350 -2.46 0.91 10.29
C PRO A 350 -1.67 1.55 11.44
N ILE A 351 -1.65 2.88 11.50
CA ILE A 351 -0.90 3.67 12.49
C ILE A 351 -1.69 3.85 13.79
N SER A 352 -3.02 3.96 13.68
CA SER A 352 -3.96 4.14 14.80
C SER A 352 -5.05 3.06 14.84
N GLY A 353 -4.78 1.89 14.23
CA GLY A 353 -5.78 0.82 14.09
C GLY A 353 -7.03 1.32 13.35
N TYR A 354 -8.19 1.13 13.97
CA TYR A 354 -9.48 1.57 13.44
C TYR A 354 -10.03 2.85 14.09
N SER A 355 -9.27 3.56 14.94
CA SER A 355 -9.75 4.86 15.45
C SER A 355 -9.78 5.93 14.35
N GLY A 356 -8.79 5.90 13.45
CA GLY A 356 -8.54 6.97 12.50
C GLY A 356 -8.25 8.32 13.17
N PHE A 357 -8.41 9.39 12.39
CA PHE A 357 -8.24 10.80 12.75
C PHE A 357 -9.37 11.61 12.06
N PRO A 358 -10.12 12.48 12.77
CA PRO A 358 -11.18 13.29 12.16
C PRO A 358 -10.74 14.13 10.97
N ARG A 359 -11.65 14.40 10.02
CA ARG A 359 -11.37 15.23 8.83
C ARG A 359 -10.82 16.63 9.13
N ASP A 360 -11.18 17.20 10.29
CA ASP A 360 -10.78 18.54 10.74
C ASP A 360 -9.47 18.55 11.55
N THR A 361 -8.86 17.38 11.77
CA THR A 361 -7.46 17.25 12.22
C THR A 361 -6.46 17.68 11.13
N PHE A 362 -6.95 17.84 9.90
CA PHE A 362 -6.20 18.23 8.71
C PHE A 362 -6.56 19.67 8.29
N SER A 363 -5.62 20.37 7.64
CA SER A 363 -5.77 21.76 7.21
C SER A 363 -5.49 21.91 5.71
N PRO A 364 -6.46 22.34 4.88
CA PRO A 364 -7.89 22.46 5.18
C PRO A 364 -8.52 21.10 5.51
N SER A 365 -9.72 21.11 6.11
CA SER A 365 -10.48 19.90 6.41
C SER A 365 -10.66 19.01 5.17
N PHE A 366 -10.42 17.71 5.31
CA PHE A 366 -10.42 16.81 4.16
C PHE A 366 -11.81 16.67 3.51
N PRO A 367 -11.95 16.72 2.17
CA PRO A 367 -13.25 16.62 1.48
C PRO A 367 -13.78 15.17 1.38
N LEU A 368 -14.52 14.75 2.41
CA LEU A 368 -15.12 13.39 2.51
C LEU A 368 -16.47 13.28 1.77
N PRO A 369 -16.95 12.06 1.45
CA PRO A 369 -18.29 11.84 0.91
C PRO A 369 -19.35 11.91 2.02
N LYS A 370 -20.56 12.36 1.69
CA LYS A 370 -21.72 12.42 2.62
C LYS A 370 -22.18 11.05 3.15
N SER A 371 -21.84 9.98 2.46
CA SER A 371 -22.19 8.61 2.82
C SER A 371 -21.26 7.63 2.11
N LEU A 372 -21.14 6.43 2.67
CA LEU A 372 -20.26 5.39 2.16
C LEU A 372 -21.03 4.06 1.96
N PRO A 373 -20.79 3.30 0.87
CA PRO A 373 -21.34 1.95 0.76
C PRO A 373 -20.91 1.12 1.98
N TYR A 374 -21.86 0.41 2.61
CA TYR A 374 -21.65 -0.36 3.84
C TYR A 374 -21.31 0.43 5.12
N GLU A 375 -21.49 1.74 5.17
CA GLU A 375 -21.21 2.61 6.33
C GLU A 375 -21.74 2.08 7.68
N LYS A 376 -22.98 1.57 7.74
CA LYS A 376 -23.51 0.93 8.96
C LYS A 376 -22.68 -0.26 9.46
N LYS A 377 -22.02 -1.00 8.56
CA LYS A 377 -21.12 -2.11 8.90
C LYS A 377 -19.72 -1.62 9.26
N PHE A 378 -19.21 -0.58 8.60
CA PHE A 378 -17.96 0.06 9.00
C PHE A 378 -18.04 0.65 10.41
N ASN A 379 -19.15 1.30 10.77
CA ASN A 379 -19.36 1.80 12.13
C ASN A 379 -19.38 0.66 13.17
N LEU A 380 -19.89 -0.54 12.84
CA LEU A 380 -19.81 -1.72 13.70
C LEU A 380 -18.38 -2.27 13.86
N THR A 381 -17.48 -2.03 12.89
CA THR A 381 -16.05 -2.33 13.00
C THR A 381 -15.23 -1.13 13.52
N GLY A 382 -15.88 -0.09 14.06
CA GLY A 382 -15.25 1.14 14.57
C GLY A 382 -14.78 2.14 13.51
N ILE A 383 -14.95 1.83 12.23
CA ILE A 383 -14.49 2.65 11.09
C ILE A 383 -15.58 3.69 10.75
N SER A 384 -15.42 4.91 11.24
CA SER A 384 -16.24 6.07 10.85
C SER A 384 -15.90 6.57 9.46
N ASN A 385 -16.92 6.99 8.69
CA ASN A 385 -16.74 7.69 7.41
C ASN A 385 -16.04 9.05 7.56
N GLU A 386 -16.26 9.78 8.66
CA GLU A 386 -15.72 11.13 8.90
C GLU A 386 -14.22 11.17 9.25
N ASN A 387 -13.57 10.01 9.32
CA ASN A 387 -12.16 9.87 9.71
C ASN A 387 -11.28 9.48 8.51
N LEU A 388 -10.02 9.91 8.56
CA LEU A 388 -8.94 9.37 7.76
C LEU A 388 -8.08 8.41 8.59
N TYR A 389 -7.53 7.40 7.94
CA TYR A 389 -6.80 6.31 8.56
C TYR A 389 -5.35 6.37 8.10
N GLY A 390 -4.45 6.58 9.06
CA GLY A 390 -3.02 6.56 8.81
C GLY A 390 -2.56 5.14 8.51
N VAL A 391 -1.87 4.94 7.40
CA VAL A 391 -1.27 3.66 6.99
C VAL A 391 0.19 3.85 6.60
N ILE A 392 0.99 2.85 6.94
CA ILE A 392 2.33 2.64 6.40
C ILE A 392 2.21 1.57 5.31
N VAL A 393 2.67 1.88 4.10
CA VAL A 393 2.73 0.98 2.95
C VAL A 393 4.20 0.80 2.56
N GLU A 394 4.65 -0.44 2.43
CA GLU A 394 6.06 -0.78 2.28
C GLU A 394 6.18 -2.02 1.38
N PRO A 395 6.99 -2.02 0.30
CA PRO A 395 7.05 -3.15 -0.62
C PRO A 395 7.61 -4.40 0.08
N ARG A 396 7.02 -5.57 -0.19
CA ARG A 396 7.54 -6.83 0.38
C ARG A 396 8.85 -7.22 -0.30
N ASN A 397 9.84 -7.62 0.50
CA ASN A 397 11.09 -8.20 0.00
C ASN A 397 10.87 -9.54 -0.73
N GLU A 398 9.73 -10.21 -0.51
CA GLU A 398 9.37 -11.53 -1.05
C GLU A 398 7.88 -11.53 -1.44
N ILE A 399 7.55 -12.10 -2.60
CA ILE A 399 6.17 -12.20 -3.11
C ILE A 399 5.79 -13.68 -3.21
N GLU A 400 4.70 -14.07 -2.56
CA GLU A 400 4.23 -15.45 -2.48
C GLU A 400 3.08 -15.72 -3.45
N ILE A 401 3.34 -16.48 -4.51
CA ILE A 401 2.37 -16.98 -5.51
C ILE A 401 2.53 -18.51 -5.58
N CYS A 402 2.10 -19.20 -4.54
CA CYS A 402 2.22 -20.66 -4.37
C CYS A 402 3.65 -21.16 -4.67
N ASN A 403 3.84 -21.96 -5.71
CA ASN A 403 5.13 -22.56 -6.06
C ASN A 403 5.95 -21.71 -7.04
N LEU A 404 5.40 -20.58 -7.53
CA LEU A 404 6.01 -19.75 -8.58
C LEU A 404 7.01 -18.71 -8.04
N ASN A 405 7.22 -18.65 -6.72
CA ASN A 405 8.03 -17.62 -6.04
C ASN A 405 9.45 -17.46 -6.60
N SER A 406 10.07 -18.57 -7.02
CA SER A 406 11.37 -18.58 -7.69
C SER A 406 11.33 -17.87 -9.05
N LEU A 407 10.29 -18.15 -9.84
CA LEU A 407 10.14 -17.68 -11.22
C LEU A 407 9.85 -16.18 -11.31
N ILE A 408 9.18 -15.58 -10.30
CA ILE A 408 8.98 -14.12 -10.19
C ILE A 408 10.32 -13.36 -10.25
N SER A 409 11.43 -13.99 -9.82
CA SER A 409 12.78 -13.41 -9.86
C SER A 409 13.57 -13.64 -11.15
N SER A 410 12.95 -14.22 -12.18
CA SER A 410 13.60 -14.60 -13.44
C SER A 410 12.73 -14.44 -14.69
N ASP A 411 11.41 -14.35 -14.56
CA ASP A 411 10.44 -14.18 -15.64
C ASP A 411 9.61 -12.91 -15.40
N GLU A 412 9.76 -11.93 -16.29
CA GLU A 412 9.02 -10.67 -16.26
C GLU A 412 7.50 -10.88 -16.37
N GLU A 413 7.04 -11.93 -17.05
CA GLU A 413 5.65 -12.09 -17.43
C GLU A 413 4.77 -12.62 -16.29
N ILE A 414 5.29 -13.51 -15.43
CA ILE A 414 4.48 -14.20 -14.40
C ILE A 414 3.82 -13.22 -13.43
N LEU A 415 4.54 -12.18 -12.98
CA LEU A 415 3.96 -11.19 -12.06
C LEU A 415 2.92 -10.30 -12.75
N MET A 416 3.09 -10.00 -14.05
CA MET A 416 2.06 -9.31 -14.85
C MET A 416 0.83 -10.19 -15.10
N LYS A 417 1.03 -11.49 -15.40
CA LYS A 417 -0.03 -12.50 -15.51
C LYS A 417 -0.82 -12.64 -14.21
N TYR A 418 -0.15 -12.67 -13.06
CA TYR A 418 -0.80 -12.76 -11.75
C TYR A 418 -1.61 -11.49 -11.41
N ALA A 419 -1.02 -10.31 -11.65
CA ALA A 419 -1.71 -9.05 -11.43
C ALA A 419 -2.95 -8.90 -12.34
N PHE A 420 -2.85 -9.32 -13.60
CA PHE A 420 -4.02 -9.45 -14.49
C PHE A 420 -5.05 -10.41 -13.90
N TRP A 421 -4.63 -11.63 -13.56
CA TRP A 421 -5.50 -12.70 -13.07
C TRP A 421 -6.36 -12.26 -11.88
N ILE A 422 -5.75 -11.75 -10.81
CA ILE A 422 -6.47 -11.31 -9.61
C ILE A 422 -7.39 -10.12 -9.90
N ILE A 423 -7.00 -9.20 -10.79
CA ILE A 423 -7.87 -8.09 -11.23
C ILE A 423 -9.05 -8.60 -12.08
N PHE A 424 -8.85 -9.65 -12.87
CA PHE A 424 -9.82 -10.24 -13.80
C PHE A 424 -10.84 -11.12 -13.06
N THR A 425 -10.41 -12.04 -12.20
CA THR A 425 -11.31 -12.85 -11.34
C THR A 425 -12.08 -11.99 -10.35
N GLY A 426 -11.49 -10.87 -9.90
CA GLY A 426 -12.17 -9.86 -9.08
C GLY A 426 -13.40 -9.22 -9.75
N LYS A 427 -13.55 -9.32 -11.08
CA LYS A 427 -14.77 -8.90 -11.80
C LYS A 427 -15.95 -9.88 -11.64
N MET A 428 -15.69 -11.13 -11.25
CA MET A 428 -16.71 -12.17 -11.16
C MET A 428 -17.70 -11.88 -10.03
N THR A 429 -18.97 -12.23 -10.25
CA THR A 429 -20.02 -12.05 -9.24
C THR A 429 -19.97 -13.16 -8.20
N ALA A 430 -20.41 -12.87 -6.98
CA ALA A 430 -20.51 -13.84 -5.88
C ALA A 430 -21.28 -15.14 -6.23
N LYS A 431 -22.22 -15.10 -7.18
CA LYS A 431 -23.02 -16.26 -7.62
C LYS A 431 -22.41 -17.05 -8.79
N THR A 432 -21.33 -16.57 -9.40
CA THR A 432 -20.74 -17.18 -10.60
C THR A 432 -20.08 -18.52 -10.25
N LYS A 433 -20.49 -19.62 -10.90
CA LYS A 433 -19.80 -20.92 -10.81
C LYS A 433 -18.40 -20.81 -11.43
N VAL A 434 -17.35 -21.07 -10.66
CA VAL A 434 -15.97 -20.81 -11.11
C VAL A 434 -15.50 -21.89 -12.08
N ALA A 435 -15.66 -23.18 -11.75
CA ALA A 435 -15.24 -24.28 -12.62
C ALA A 435 -15.88 -24.24 -14.03
N GLN A 436 -17.09 -23.69 -14.16
CA GLN A 436 -17.71 -23.44 -15.47
C GLN A 436 -16.97 -22.35 -16.23
N LYS A 437 -16.75 -21.17 -15.61
CA LYS A 437 -16.08 -20.04 -16.28
C LYS A 437 -14.65 -20.37 -16.69
N LEU A 438 -13.91 -21.15 -15.90
CA LEU A 438 -12.57 -21.60 -16.28
C LEU A 438 -12.57 -22.43 -17.58
N ARG A 439 -13.57 -23.29 -17.80
CA ARG A 439 -13.72 -24.04 -19.07
C ARG A 439 -14.10 -23.14 -20.25
N GLU A 440 -14.88 -22.08 -20.02
CA GLU A 440 -15.19 -21.07 -21.05
C GLU A 440 -13.98 -20.16 -21.36
N TRP A 441 -13.03 -20.03 -20.43
CA TRP A 441 -11.84 -19.18 -20.56
C TRP A 441 -10.64 -19.89 -21.16
N PHE A 442 -10.52 -21.20 -20.92
CA PHE A 442 -9.41 -22.05 -21.37
C PHE A 442 -9.95 -23.30 -22.09
N PRO A 443 -10.65 -23.15 -23.24
CA PRO A 443 -11.37 -24.24 -23.90
C PRO A 443 -10.48 -25.38 -24.43
N LYS A 444 -9.17 -25.15 -24.53
CA LYS A 444 -8.15 -26.13 -24.96
C LYS A 444 -7.33 -26.73 -23.82
N ALA A 445 -7.39 -26.18 -22.60
CA ALA A 445 -6.52 -26.62 -21.52
C ALA A 445 -6.91 -28.00 -20.99
N SER A 446 -5.97 -28.94 -20.99
CA SER A 446 -6.12 -30.30 -20.46
C SER A 446 -6.03 -30.39 -18.92
N ILE A 447 -5.94 -29.24 -18.25
CA ILE A 447 -5.64 -29.13 -16.82
C ILE A 447 -6.84 -29.55 -15.97
N ASN A 448 -6.64 -30.56 -15.12
CA ASN A 448 -7.67 -31.03 -14.19
C ASN A 448 -7.83 -30.07 -13.00
N LEU A 449 -8.72 -29.09 -13.15
CA LEU A 449 -9.05 -28.08 -12.13
C LEU A 449 -9.91 -28.60 -10.96
N SER A 450 -10.41 -29.85 -11.00
CA SER A 450 -11.29 -30.39 -9.95
C SER A 450 -10.63 -30.56 -8.58
N SER A 451 -9.29 -30.57 -8.54
CA SER A 451 -8.48 -30.56 -7.32
C SER A 451 -8.48 -29.23 -6.57
N VAL A 452 -8.83 -28.12 -7.23
CA VAL A 452 -8.86 -26.76 -6.65
C VAL A 452 -10.27 -26.18 -6.61
N VAL A 453 -11.13 -26.53 -7.58
CA VAL A 453 -12.49 -25.98 -7.69
C VAL A 453 -13.51 -27.07 -7.98
N GLY A 454 -14.39 -27.33 -7.01
CA GLY A 454 -15.54 -28.22 -7.19
C GLY A 454 -16.49 -27.73 -8.30
N SER A 455 -17.19 -28.67 -8.96
CA SER A 455 -18.03 -28.43 -10.15
C SER A 455 -19.01 -27.25 -10.03
N ASP A 456 -19.55 -27.07 -8.82
CA ASP A 456 -20.64 -26.14 -8.51
C ASP A 456 -20.21 -24.99 -7.57
N ALA A 457 -18.92 -24.94 -7.22
CA ALA A 457 -18.37 -23.92 -6.33
C ALA A 457 -18.49 -22.52 -6.96
N LYS A 458 -19.02 -21.58 -6.18
CA LYS A 458 -19.20 -20.17 -6.58
C LYS A 458 -18.09 -19.32 -6.00
N VAL A 459 -17.91 -18.13 -6.57
CA VAL A 459 -16.97 -17.11 -6.05
C VAL A 459 -17.21 -16.77 -4.56
N ALA A 460 -18.44 -16.87 -4.06
CA ALA A 460 -18.75 -16.67 -2.64
C ALA A 460 -18.28 -17.81 -1.71
N ASP A 461 -18.08 -19.00 -2.27
CA ASP A 461 -17.79 -20.24 -1.54
C ASP A 461 -16.25 -20.45 -1.40
N LEU A 462 -15.45 -19.63 -2.09
CA LEU A 462 -13.99 -19.73 -2.22
C LEU A 462 -13.25 -18.65 -1.41
N LYS A 463 -12.02 -18.96 -1.02
CA LYS A 463 -11.06 -18.03 -0.42
C LYS A 463 -10.22 -17.34 -1.50
N LEU A 464 -9.38 -16.38 -1.11
CA LEU A 464 -8.51 -15.65 -2.05
C LEU A 464 -7.31 -16.51 -2.46
N GLU A 465 -6.83 -17.35 -1.55
CA GLU A 465 -5.78 -18.36 -1.73
C GLU A 465 -6.13 -19.38 -2.82
N ASP A 466 -7.42 -19.71 -2.98
CA ASP A 466 -7.87 -20.64 -4.02
C ASP A 466 -7.62 -20.07 -5.42
N PHE A 467 -7.71 -18.74 -5.58
CA PHE A 467 -7.37 -18.06 -6.85
C PHE A 467 -5.86 -18.03 -7.11
N ASP A 468 -5.02 -18.04 -6.08
CA ASP A 468 -3.57 -18.24 -6.25
C ASP A 468 -3.26 -19.67 -6.71
N GLN A 469 -3.94 -20.67 -6.17
CA GLN A 469 -3.79 -22.07 -6.60
C GLN A 469 -4.26 -22.28 -8.05
N MET A 470 -5.40 -21.68 -8.43
CA MET A 470 -5.85 -21.67 -9.83
C MET A 470 -4.81 -21.02 -10.75
N PHE A 471 -4.20 -19.90 -10.34
CA PHE A 471 -3.13 -19.25 -11.11
C PHE A 471 -1.89 -20.14 -11.23
N ASN A 472 -1.46 -20.77 -10.13
CA ASN A 472 -0.32 -21.68 -10.10
C ASN A 472 -0.46 -22.79 -11.15
N LEU A 473 -1.68 -23.30 -11.39
CA LEU A 473 -1.96 -24.25 -12.47
C LEU A 473 -2.08 -23.58 -13.85
N LEU A 474 -2.79 -22.45 -13.97
CA LEU A 474 -3.22 -21.86 -15.26
C LEU A 474 -2.26 -20.82 -15.86
N HIS A 475 -1.19 -20.40 -15.19
CA HIS A 475 -0.33 -19.30 -15.65
C HIS A 475 0.33 -19.52 -17.03
N MET A 476 0.57 -20.78 -17.42
CA MET A 476 1.07 -21.15 -18.75
C MET A 476 -0.03 -21.09 -19.83
N GLU A 477 -1.29 -21.32 -19.46
CA GLU A 477 -2.48 -21.26 -20.33
C GLU A 477 -2.97 -19.82 -20.57
N LEU A 478 -2.44 -18.83 -19.82
CA LEU A 478 -2.62 -17.40 -20.11
C LEU A 478 -1.75 -16.99 -21.31
N ASN A 479 -2.00 -17.62 -22.45
CA ASN A 479 -1.32 -17.45 -23.73
C ASN A 479 -2.35 -17.10 -24.83
N ASP A 480 -1.98 -17.24 -26.11
CA ASP A 480 -2.83 -16.85 -27.23
C ASP A 480 -4.14 -17.67 -27.38
N ASP A 481 -4.24 -18.83 -26.74
CA ASP A 481 -5.46 -19.66 -26.69
C ASP A 481 -6.44 -19.32 -25.54
N PHE A 482 -6.10 -18.34 -24.70
CA PHE A 482 -6.99 -17.81 -23.65
C PHE A 482 -8.09 -16.92 -24.26
N THR A 483 -9.36 -17.21 -23.97
CA THR A 483 -10.54 -16.51 -24.53
C THR A 483 -10.50 -14.98 -24.38
N TYR A 484 -9.82 -14.46 -23.35
CA TYR A 484 -9.67 -13.02 -23.07
C TYR A 484 -8.24 -12.50 -23.28
N ILE A 485 -7.46 -13.11 -24.17
CA ILE A 485 -6.10 -12.65 -24.55
C ILE A 485 -6.06 -11.17 -24.97
N SER A 486 -7.13 -10.66 -25.56
CA SER A 486 -7.25 -9.23 -25.88
C SER A 486 -7.26 -8.33 -24.63
N GLU A 487 -7.87 -8.76 -23.52
CA GLU A 487 -7.78 -8.05 -22.23
C GLU A 487 -6.39 -8.16 -21.60
N LEU A 488 -5.75 -9.34 -21.66
CA LEU A 488 -4.39 -9.56 -21.15
C LEU A 488 -3.36 -8.70 -21.90
N ARG A 489 -3.40 -8.70 -23.24
CA ARG A 489 -2.57 -7.82 -24.08
C ARG A 489 -2.87 -6.34 -23.82
N ASN A 490 -4.14 -5.97 -23.60
CA ASN A 490 -4.50 -4.60 -23.24
C ASN A 490 -3.94 -4.18 -21.87
N PHE A 491 -3.90 -5.11 -20.90
CA PHE A 491 -3.32 -4.91 -19.57
C PHE A 491 -1.79 -4.73 -19.62
N TYR A 492 -1.07 -5.59 -20.35
CA TYR A 492 0.38 -5.47 -20.56
C TYR A 492 0.80 -4.10 -21.12
N ALA A 493 -0.03 -3.50 -21.99
CA ALA A 493 0.22 -2.19 -22.56
C ALA A 493 0.03 -1.00 -21.58
N HIS A 494 -0.27 -1.24 -20.29
CA HIS A 494 -0.04 -0.25 -19.23
C HIS A 494 1.43 -0.19 -18.79
N PHE A 495 2.13 -1.32 -18.86
CA PHE A 495 3.52 -1.48 -18.43
C PHE A 495 4.49 -1.18 -19.58
N ARG A 496 4.20 -1.73 -20.77
CA ARG A 496 4.98 -1.57 -22.01
C ARG A 496 4.37 -0.43 -22.87
N PRO A 497 4.88 0.81 -22.82
CA PRO A 497 4.42 1.89 -23.71
C PRO A 497 4.86 1.62 -25.15
N THR A 498 4.08 2.11 -26.12
CA THR A 498 4.53 2.15 -27.52
C THR A 498 5.71 3.09 -27.66
N THR A 499 6.78 2.65 -28.32
CA THR A 499 7.92 3.50 -28.68
C THR A 499 7.46 4.64 -29.59
N GLU A 500 7.79 5.88 -29.24
CA GLU A 500 7.37 7.08 -30.00
C GLU A 500 7.96 7.13 -31.44
N ASN A 501 8.91 6.25 -31.75
CA ASN A 501 9.52 6.09 -33.07
C ASN A 501 8.70 5.24 -34.05
N ALA A 502 7.50 4.77 -33.66
CA ALA A 502 6.55 4.17 -34.58
C ALA A 502 5.93 5.23 -35.51
N LYS A 503 6.75 5.75 -36.45
CA LYS A 503 6.25 6.41 -37.65
C LYS A 503 5.43 5.37 -38.43
N PHE A 504 4.12 5.53 -38.41
CA PHE A 504 3.30 5.00 -39.49
C PHE A 504 3.77 5.69 -40.78
N ALA A 505 4.07 4.90 -41.80
CA ALA A 505 4.25 5.45 -43.14
C ALA A 505 2.87 5.85 -43.67
N ASP A 506 2.84 6.94 -44.44
CA ASP A 506 1.65 7.43 -45.16
C ASP A 506 1.25 6.48 -46.31
#